data_AF-A0AB40BGD9-F1
#
_entry.id   AF-A0AB40BGD9-F1
#
_cell.length_a   1.000
_cell.length_b   1.000
_cell.length_c   1.000
_cell.angle_alpha   90.00
_cell.angle_beta   90.00
_cell.angle_gamma   90.00
#
_symmetry.space_group_name_H-M   'P 1'
#
loop_
_entity.id
_entity.type
_entity.pdbx_description
1 polymer ?
#
loop_
_entity_poly.entity_id
_entity_poly.type
_entity_poly.pdbx_seq_one_letter_code
_entity_poly.pdbx_strand_id
1 'polypeptide(L)'
;ISPPSPKHHQWHSLSSPPPSSSSSSSFFTFKVNSTTFTFTNKCANTIWPATLSNSGTAPLSTTGFILPSGTSLSIQAPTGWSGRFWARTSCSTTLNHLTCATGDCGSGQIECSGSGATPPATLAEFTLAGPSSTKDFYDVSLVDGYNIPMMVVAANGGCESTGCAVDLNNRCPAELRVGEGCRSACEAFGKEEYCCSGVYANPSVCKPTVYSEMFKAACPRSYSYAFDDPSSTFTCDAPADYSIIFCPNPLDPSSSSSFGEDDGSSSPSQKSSRDGTTEPTTKGVVLEGGESWLANLAMGDDAPSSRKNFSIFHQFLLIFFLIYLLF
;
A
#
# COMPACT_ATOMS: atom_id res chain seq x y z
N ILE A 1 96.68 -28.84 -32.32
CA ILE A 1 96.28 -29.77 -31.23
C ILE A 1 96.28 -28.94 -29.95
N SER A 2 95.07 -28.49 -29.53
CA SER A 2 94.63 -27.72 -28.34
C SER A 2 95.43 -26.48 -27.90
N PRO A 3 94.81 -25.32 -27.55
CA PRO A 3 93.99 -25.18 -26.32
C PRO A 3 92.84 -24.12 -26.45
N PRO A 4 92.33 -23.45 -25.39
CA PRO A 4 91.03 -23.68 -24.75
C PRO A 4 89.96 -22.58 -24.96
N SER A 5 88.73 -22.89 -24.53
CA SER A 5 87.51 -22.05 -24.56
C SER A 5 87.58 -20.79 -23.66
N PRO A 6 86.99 -19.64 -24.06
CA PRO A 6 86.94 -18.43 -23.26
C PRO A 6 85.75 -18.39 -22.28
N LYS A 7 86.03 -17.95 -21.05
CA LYS A 7 85.07 -17.68 -19.97
C LYS A 7 84.28 -16.39 -20.26
N HIS A 8 82.96 -16.43 -20.18
CA HIS A 8 82.12 -15.23 -20.13
C HIS A 8 81.69 -14.92 -18.69
N HIS A 9 81.90 -13.66 -18.29
CA HIS A 9 81.55 -13.10 -16.99
C HIS A 9 80.03 -12.92 -16.84
N GLN A 10 79.50 -13.38 -15.70
CA GLN A 10 78.11 -13.26 -15.28
C GLN A 10 77.95 -12.02 -14.39
N TRP A 11 77.09 -11.08 -14.79
CA TRP A 11 76.68 -9.93 -13.98
C TRP A 11 75.33 -10.25 -13.33
N HIS A 12 75.28 -10.30 -12.00
CA HIS A 12 74.03 -10.40 -11.23
C HIS A 12 73.60 -8.99 -10.80
N SER A 13 72.51 -8.48 -11.36
CA SER A 13 71.83 -7.29 -10.85
C SER A 13 70.84 -7.70 -9.75
N LEU A 14 71.08 -7.23 -8.53
CA LEU A 14 70.15 -7.32 -7.40
C LEU A 14 69.13 -6.17 -7.51
N SER A 15 67.85 -6.50 -7.70
CA SER A 15 66.72 -5.56 -7.62
C SER A 15 65.94 -5.79 -6.33
N SER A 16 65.82 -4.73 -5.52
CA SER A 16 65.05 -4.70 -4.26
C SER A 16 63.53 -4.71 -4.53
N PRO A 17 62.70 -5.32 -3.66
CA PRO A 17 61.24 -5.26 -3.78
C PRO A 17 60.69 -3.88 -3.36
N PRO A 18 59.54 -3.43 -3.92
CA PRO A 18 58.93 -2.15 -3.57
C PRO A 18 58.22 -2.20 -2.21
N PRO A 19 57.99 -1.04 -1.55
CA PRO A 19 57.35 -0.98 -0.25
C PRO A 19 55.86 -1.29 -0.33
N SER A 20 55.35 -2.06 0.63
CA SER A 20 53.93 -2.37 0.80
C SER A 20 53.17 -1.14 1.31
N SER A 21 52.22 -0.64 0.52
CA SER A 21 51.24 0.36 0.96
C SER A 21 50.10 -0.33 1.71
N SER A 22 50.01 -0.11 3.02
CA SER A 22 48.83 -0.48 3.82
C SER A 22 47.72 0.55 3.57
N SER A 23 46.84 0.27 2.61
CA SER A 23 45.61 1.04 2.44
C SER A 23 44.66 0.67 3.57
N SER A 24 44.54 1.55 4.58
CA SER A 24 43.49 1.44 5.59
C SER A 24 42.17 1.87 4.94
N SER A 25 41.39 0.91 4.46
CA SER A 25 40.02 1.15 4.01
C SER A 25 39.15 1.47 5.22
N SER A 26 38.94 2.77 5.48
CA SER A 26 37.89 3.23 6.39
C SER A 26 36.54 2.87 5.77
N PHE A 27 35.92 1.81 6.26
CA PHE A 27 34.52 1.51 5.97
C PHE A 27 33.67 2.56 6.68
N PHE A 28 33.22 3.57 5.94
CA PHE A 28 32.12 4.42 6.39
C PHE A 28 30.85 3.56 6.37
N THR A 29 30.40 3.08 7.52
CA THR A 29 29.03 2.61 7.69
C THR A 29 28.10 3.80 7.56
N PHE A 30 27.57 4.02 6.35
CA PHE A 30 26.42 4.90 6.18
C PHE A 30 25.26 4.27 6.94
N LYS A 31 24.77 4.93 7.99
CA LYS A 31 23.51 4.57 8.62
C LYS A 31 22.41 4.88 7.60
N VAL A 32 22.02 3.87 6.83
CA VAL A 32 20.83 3.95 5.98
C VAL A 32 19.66 4.04 6.96
N ASN A 33 18.98 5.19 7.01
CA ASN A 33 17.71 5.29 7.71
C ASN A 33 16.68 4.49 6.89
N SER A 34 16.30 3.33 7.38
CA SER A 34 15.25 2.50 6.82
C SER A 34 14.09 2.41 7.81
N THR A 35 12.89 2.36 7.27
CA THR A 35 11.68 2.10 8.06
C THR A 35 11.44 0.60 8.11
N THR A 36 11.21 0.09 9.31
CA THR A 36 10.86 -1.30 9.54
C THR A 36 9.35 -1.47 9.52
N PHE A 37 8.85 -2.30 8.62
CA PHE A 37 7.48 -2.80 8.66
C PHE A 37 7.46 -4.19 9.27
N THR A 38 6.73 -4.36 10.38
CA THR A 38 6.54 -5.65 11.05
C THR A 38 5.13 -6.16 10.82
N PHE A 39 5.01 -7.24 10.06
CA PHE A 39 3.75 -7.91 9.77
C PHE A 39 3.47 -8.92 10.85
N THR A 40 2.27 -8.93 11.42
CA THR A 40 1.86 -9.88 12.45
C THR A 40 0.54 -10.52 12.07
N ASN A 41 0.53 -11.85 11.96
CA ASN A 41 -0.68 -12.60 11.71
C ASN A 41 -1.32 -13.04 13.03
N LYS A 42 -2.38 -12.35 13.47
CA LYS A 42 -3.21 -12.79 14.60
C LYS A 42 -4.44 -13.59 14.14
N CYS A 43 -4.60 -13.86 12.85
CA CYS A 43 -5.66 -14.70 12.32
C CYS A 43 -5.41 -16.17 12.69
N ALA A 44 -6.48 -16.96 12.76
CA ALA A 44 -6.38 -18.40 13.04
C ALA A 44 -5.71 -19.21 11.90
N ASN A 45 -5.72 -18.68 10.69
CA ASN A 45 -5.20 -19.33 9.49
C ASN A 45 -3.92 -18.65 8.99
N THR A 46 -3.12 -19.40 8.23
CA THR A 46 -2.00 -18.83 7.46
C THR A 46 -2.51 -17.81 6.45
N ILE A 47 -1.77 -16.72 6.29
CA ILE A 47 -2.01 -15.70 5.26
C ILE A 47 -0.76 -15.52 4.41
N TRP A 48 -0.91 -14.89 3.25
CA TRP A 48 0.20 -14.62 2.35
C TRP A 48 0.28 -13.12 2.05
N PRO A 49 0.92 -12.33 2.94
CA PRO A 49 1.10 -10.91 2.71
C PRO A 49 1.88 -10.66 1.41
N ALA A 50 1.59 -9.53 0.80
CA ALA A 50 2.19 -9.09 -0.45
C ALA A 50 2.40 -7.57 -0.43
N THR A 51 3.30 -7.11 -1.29
CA THR A 51 3.65 -5.70 -1.40
C THR A 51 3.84 -5.29 -2.84
N LEU A 52 3.47 -4.04 -3.11
CA LEU A 52 3.68 -3.35 -4.36
C LEU A 52 4.25 -1.97 -4.08
N SER A 53 5.45 -1.70 -4.58
CA SER A 53 6.00 -0.33 -4.62
C SER A 53 5.29 0.49 -5.68
N ASN A 54 5.02 1.76 -5.39
CA ASN A 54 4.45 2.69 -6.36
C ASN A 54 5.46 3.03 -7.47
N SER A 55 4.96 3.53 -8.60
CA SER A 55 5.78 3.97 -9.71
C SER A 55 6.86 4.96 -9.25
N GLY A 56 8.09 4.77 -9.73
CA GLY A 56 9.25 5.59 -9.34
C GLY A 56 9.89 5.23 -7.99
N THR A 57 9.33 4.25 -7.25
CA THR A 57 9.91 3.76 -5.99
C THR A 57 10.59 2.40 -6.19
N ALA A 58 11.73 2.18 -5.54
CA ALA A 58 12.42 0.89 -5.58
C ALA A 58 11.55 -0.25 -4.99
N PRO A 59 11.60 -1.48 -5.56
CA PRO A 59 10.96 -2.64 -4.98
C PRO A 59 11.60 -2.99 -3.62
N LEU A 60 10.79 -3.55 -2.71
CA LEU A 60 11.29 -4.10 -1.46
C LEU A 60 12.02 -5.43 -1.69
N SER A 61 12.64 -5.99 -0.65
CA SER A 61 13.41 -7.24 -0.73
C SER A 61 12.57 -8.47 -1.09
N THR A 62 11.25 -8.38 -0.92
CA THR A 62 10.25 -9.38 -1.31
C THR A 62 8.97 -8.64 -1.72
N THR A 63 8.21 -9.24 -2.64
CA THR A 63 6.88 -8.81 -3.09
C THR A 63 5.76 -9.73 -2.56
N GLY A 64 6.11 -10.79 -1.84
CA GLY A 64 5.14 -11.62 -1.12
C GLY A 64 5.77 -12.76 -0.34
N PHE A 65 5.14 -13.16 0.75
CA PHE A 65 5.66 -14.18 1.67
C PHE A 65 4.53 -14.94 2.38
N ILE A 66 4.88 -16.08 3.00
CA ILE A 66 3.95 -16.87 3.83
C ILE A 66 4.06 -16.40 5.28
N LEU A 67 2.93 -16.14 5.93
CA LEU A 67 2.88 -15.76 7.34
C LEU A 67 1.93 -16.67 8.12
N PRO A 68 2.43 -17.74 8.77
CA PRO A 68 1.62 -18.63 9.61
C PRO A 68 0.92 -17.91 10.77
N SER A 69 -0.18 -18.49 11.26
CA SER A 69 -0.92 -17.99 12.42
C SER A 69 0.00 -17.78 13.63
N GLY A 70 -0.11 -16.63 14.29
CA GLY A 70 0.65 -16.27 15.49
C GLY A 70 2.10 -15.86 15.24
N THR A 71 2.52 -15.72 13.97
CA THR A 71 3.91 -15.35 13.63
C THR A 71 4.02 -13.92 13.13
N SER A 72 5.25 -13.40 13.18
CA SER A 72 5.59 -12.08 12.65
C SER A 72 6.80 -12.15 11.72
N LEU A 73 6.86 -11.24 10.75
CA LEU A 73 7.97 -11.06 9.84
C LEU A 73 8.22 -9.56 9.65
N SER A 74 9.48 -9.14 9.58
CA SER A 74 9.83 -7.73 9.33
C SER A 74 10.51 -7.55 7.97
N ILE A 75 10.16 -6.48 7.27
CA ILE A 75 10.85 -6.03 6.05
C ILE A 75 11.33 -4.59 6.25
N GLN A 76 12.39 -4.23 5.54
CA GLN A 76 12.95 -2.88 5.56
C GLN A 76 12.56 -2.15 4.28
N ALA A 77 12.09 -0.92 4.42
CA ALA A 77 11.84 -0.01 3.31
C ALA A 77 12.86 1.13 3.30
N PRO A 78 13.33 1.55 2.11
CA PRO A 78 14.23 2.69 2.00
C PRO A 78 13.54 4.00 2.36
N THR A 79 14.33 5.03 2.71
CA THR A 79 13.83 6.40 2.85
C THR A 79 13.05 6.84 1.61
N GLY A 80 11.91 7.50 1.79
CA GLY A 80 11.07 7.96 0.67
C GLY A 80 10.28 6.87 -0.05
N TRP A 81 10.23 5.64 0.48
CA TRP A 81 9.44 4.58 -0.13
C TRP A 81 7.94 4.90 -0.10
N SER A 82 7.27 4.72 -1.24
CA SER A 82 5.83 4.77 -1.37
C SER A 82 5.33 3.46 -1.98
N GLY A 83 4.22 2.94 -1.45
CA GLY A 83 3.65 1.68 -1.89
C GLY A 83 2.57 1.18 -0.94
N ARG A 84 2.17 -0.07 -1.15
CA ARG A 84 1.05 -0.70 -0.44
C ARG A 84 1.34 -2.14 -0.06
N PHE A 85 0.61 -2.58 0.95
CA PHE A 85 0.62 -3.92 1.49
C PHE A 85 -0.81 -4.48 1.55
N TRP A 86 -0.95 -5.77 1.37
CA TRP A 86 -2.20 -6.49 1.59
C TRP A 86 -1.92 -7.92 2.03
N ALA A 87 -2.96 -8.66 2.42
CA ALA A 87 -2.85 -10.09 2.66
C ALA A 87 -3.79 -10.89 1.76
N ARG A 88 -3.24 -11.94 1.16
CA ARG A 88 -4.00 -12.97 0.45
C ARG A 88 -4.47 -14.03 1.44
N THR A 89 -5.68 -14.55 1.22
CA THR A 89 -6.29 -15.60 2.06
C THR A 89 -6.64 -16.84 1.25
N SER A 90 -6.75 -17.97 1.95
CA SER A 90 -7.22 -19.25 1.40
C SER A 90 -6.45 -19.66 0.13
N CYS A 91 -5.13 -19.46 0.16
CA CYS A 91 -4.25 -19.80 -0.95
C CYS A 91 -3.99 -21.30 -1.04
N SER A 92 -3.93 -21.80 -2.26
CA SER A 92 -3.57 -23.19 -2.55
C SER A 92 -2.61 -23.25 -3.74
N THR A 93 -1.66 -24.19 -3.67
CA THR A 93 -0.70 -24.43 -4.75
C THR A 93 -1.11 -25.68 -5.51
N THR A 94 -1.47 -25.51 -6.78
CA THR A 94 -1.82 -26.63 -7.67
C THR A 94 -0.84 -26.62 -8.83
N LEU A 95 -0.13 -27.72 -9.07
CA LEU A 95 0.87 -27.82 -10.15
C LEU A 95 1.91 -26.66 -10.16
N ASN A 96 2.42 -26.30 -8.98
CA ASN A 96 3.34 -25.16 -8.77
C ASN A 96 2.77 -23.77 -9.13
N HIS A 97 1.46 -23.67 -9.23
CA HIS A 97 0.75 -22.41 -9.43
C HIS A 97 -0.05 -22.08 -8.16
N LEU A 98 0.34 -21.01 -7.47
CA LEU A 98 -0.36 -20.48 -6.30
C LEU A 98 -1.56 -19.66 -6.77
N THR A 99 -2.73 -19.96 -6.20
CA THR A 99 -3.95 -19.16 -6.37
C THR A 99 -4.61 -18.93 -5.02
N CYS A 100 -5.07 -17.72 -4.78
CA CYS A 100 -5.73 -17.30 -3.55
C CYS A 100 -7.19 -16.94 -3.78
N ALA A 101 -8.04 -17.15 -2.77
CA ALA A 101 -9.46 -16.83 -2.86
C ALA A 101 -9.71 -15.32 -2.83
N THR A 102 -8.88 -14.57 -2.09
CA THR A 102 -8.94 -13.11 -2.01
C THR A 102 -7.55 -12.50 -2.12
N GLY A 103 -7.49 -11.28 -2.66
CA GLY A 103 -6.25 -10.51 -2.82
C GLY A 103 -5.20 -11.11 -3.76
N ASP A 104 -5.55 -12.11 -4.55
CA ASP A 104 -4.61 -12.80 -5.45
C ASP A 104 -3.96 -11.80 -6.41
N CYS A 105 -2.65 -11.92 -6.63
CA CYS A 105 -1.92 -10.98 -7.50
C CYS A 105 -1.65 -11.54 -8.91
N GLY A 106 -2.23 -12.70 -9.26
CA GLY A 106 -2.18 -13.26 -10.60
C GLY A 106 -0.81 -13.75 -11.07
N SER A 107 0.24 -13.65 -10.24
CA SER A 107 1.59 -14.09 -10.59
C SER A 107 1.74 -15.62 -10.64
N GLY A 108 0.80 -16.34 -10.04
CA GLY A 108 0.90 -17.79 -9.84
C GLY A 108 1.96 -18.20 -8.83
N GLN A 109 2.57 -17.26 -8.10
CA GLN A 109 3.69 -17.49 -7.18
C GLN A 109 3.47 -16.79 -5.84
N ILE A 110 4.29 -17.13 -4.83
CA ILE A 110 4.31 -16.41 -3.55
C ILE A 110 4.70 -14.94 -3.79
N GLU A 111 5.71 -14.70 -4.62
CA GLU A 111 6.10 -13.36 -5.06
C GLU A 111 5.08 -12.78 -6.05
N CYS A 112 4.65 -11.54 -5.85
CA CYS A 112 3.72 -10.85 -6.76
C CYS A 112 4.41 -10.14 -7.93
N SER A 113 5.73 -9.96 -7.86
CA SER A 113 6.57 -9.48 -8.96
C SER A 113 6.08 -8.18 -9.62
N GLY A 114 5.61 -7.24 -8.80
CA GLY A 114 5.09 -5.94 -9.25
C GLY A 114 3.62 -5.95 -9.67
N SER A 115 2.90 -7.07 -9.50
CA SER A 115 1.45 -7.12 -9.71
C SER A 115 0.70 -6.74 -8.43
N GLY A 116 -0.35 -5.93 -8.57
CA GLY A 116 -1.24 -5.56 -7.47
C GLY A 116 -2.21 -6.67 -7.08
N ALA A 117 -2.95 -6.45 -5.99
CA ALA A 117 -4.03 -7.33 -5.57
C ALA A 117 -5.18 -7.30 -6.59
N THR A 118 -5.79 -8.46 -6.86
CA THR A 118 -7.12 -8.52 -7.46
C THR A 118 -8.15 -8.25 -6.37
N PRO A 119 -8.98 -7.20 -6.49
CA PRO A 119 -10.02 -6.90 -5.50
C PRO A 119 -11.03 -8.05 -5.32
N PRO A 120 -11.64 -8.20 -4.12
CA PRO A 120 -11.52 -7.30 -2.99
C PRO A 120 -10.24 -7.53 -2.15
N ALA A 121 -9.62 -6.44 -1.72
CA ALA A 121 -8.45 -6.48 -0.84
C ALA A 121 -8.41 -5.26 0.09
N THR A 122 -8.27 -5.49 1.39
CA THR A 122 -7.93 -4.43 2.35
C THR A 122 -6.47 -4.06 2.17
N LEU A 123 -6.19 -2.77 1.98
CA LEU A 123 -4.84 -2.26 1.72
C LEU A 123 -4.32 -1.46 2.92
N ALA A 124 -3.03 -1.58 3.21
CA ALA A 124 -2.29 -0.61 4.01
C ALA A 124 -1.35 0.16 3.09
N GLU A 125 -1.53 1.47 3.02
CA GLU A 125 -0.86 2.35 2.07
C GLU A 125 0.11 3.28 2.81
N PHE A 126 1.26 3.53 2.21
CA PHE A 126 2.32 4.34 2.82
C PHE A 126 2.99 5.25 1.81
N THR A 127 3.36 6.43 2.27
CA THR A 127 4.35 7.32 1.65
C THR A 127 5.28 7.82 2.74
N LEU A 128 6.48 7.23 2.79
CA LEU A 128 7.48 7.55 3.79
C LEU A 128 8.18 8.87 3.46
N ALA A 129 8.64 9.55 4.49
CA ALA A 129 9.41 10.78 4.38
C ALA A 129 10.65 10.55 3.51
N GLY A 130 10.73 11.29 2.40
CA GLY A 130 11.95 11.43 1.61
C GLY A 130 12.93 12.44 2.22
N PRO A 131 14.06 12.72 1.55
CA PRO A 131 15.07 13.67 2.04
C PRO A 131 14.55 15.11 2.28
N SER A 132 13.42 15.48 1.67
CA SER A 132 12.79 16.80 1.75
C SER A 132 11.51 16.83 2.59
N SER A 133 11.11 15.70 3.19
CA SER A 133 9.94 15.61 4.08
C SER A 133 10.39 15.15 5.47
N THR A 134 9.63 15.54 6.49
CA THR A 134 9.81 15.04 7.86
C THR A 134 8.64 14.18 8.32
N LYS A 135 7.65 13.95 7.44
CA LYS A 135 6.43 13.24 7.77
C LYS A 135 6.22 12.06 6.83
N ASP A 136 5.83 10.95 7.45
CA ASP A 136 5.24 9.81 6.78
C ASP A 136 3.73 10.01 6.68
N PHE A 137 3.13 9.49 5.61
CA PHE A 137 1.69 9.39 5.41
C PHE A 137 1.31 7.92 5.29
N TYR A 138 0.23 7.53 5.96
CA TYR A 138 -0.25 6.15 5.93
C TYR A 138 -1.74 6.06 6.24
N ASP A 139 -2.33 5.00 5.74
CA ASP A 139 -3.75 4.70 5.92
C ASP A 139 -4.02 3.20 5.72
N VAL A 140 -5.20 2.77 6.13
CA VAL A 140 -5.81 1.53 5.68
C VAL A 140 -6.99 1.87 4.79
N SER A 141 -7.03 1.30 3.61
CA SER A 141 -7.99 1.61 2.56
C SER A 141 -8.88 0.42 2.21
N LEU A 142 -10.18 0.72 2.10
CA LEU A 142 -11.25 -0.17 1.66
C LEU A 142 -11.81 0.24 0.30
N VAL A 143 -11.12 1.14 -0.42
CA VAL A 143 -11.47 1.59 -1.78
C VAL A 143 -11.55 0.40 -2.73
N ASP A 144 -10.61 -0.54 -2.60
CA ASP A 144 -10.55 -1.80 -3.33
C ASP A 144 -11.32 -2.94 -2.62
N GLY A 145 -12.22 -2.60 -1.69
CA GLY A 145 -13.01 -3.55 -0.93
C GLY A 145 -12.32 -4.07 0.32
N TYR A 146 -12.87 -5.16 0.86
CA TYR A 146 -12.45 -5.76 2.11
C TYR A 146 -12.34 -7.28 1.97
N ASN A 147 -11.28 -7.85 2.55
CA ASN A 147 -11.14 -9.30 2.66
C ASN A 147 -10.71 -9.75 4.06
N ILE A 148 -9.89 -8.98 4.77
CA ILE A 148 -9.31 -9.36 6.06
C ILE A 148 -9.19 -8.15 7.00
N PRO A 149 -9.47 -8.30 8.31
CA PRO A 149 -9.28 -7.20 9.25
C PRO A 149 -7.79 -6.82 9.33
N MET A 150 -7.51 -5.52 9.34
CA MET A 150 -6.14 -4.99 9.31
C MET A 150 -6.03 -3.72 10.14
N MET A 151 -4.93 -3.58 10.88
CA MET A 151 -4.56 -2.34 11.57
C MET A 151 -3.09 -2.00 11.30
N VAL A 152 -2.81 -0.71 11.19
CA VAL A 152 -1.47 -0.13 11.16
C VAL A 152 -1.27 0.67 12.44
N VAL A 153 -0.15 0.41 13.11
CA VAL A 153 0.25 1.10 14.34
C VAL A 153 1.72 1.50 14.23
N ALA A 154 2.05 2.76 14.53
CA ALA A 154 3.44 3.19 14.64
C ALA A 154 4.10 2.54 15.87
N ALA A 155 5.19 1.80 15.66
CA ALA A 155 5.85 0.98 16.68
C ALA A 155 6.53 1.82 17.78
N ASN A 156 6.94 3.05 17.45
CA ASN A 156 7.63 3.95 18.39
C ASN A 156 6.67 4.77 19.27
N GLY A 157 5.35 4.56 19.12
CA GLY A 157 4.31 5.35 19.80
C GLY A 157 4.22 6.78 19.29
N GLY A 158 3.20 7.52 19.75
CA GLY A 158 3.04 8.96 19.45
C GLY A 158 2.32 9.30 18.14
N CYS A 159 2.00 8.30 17.32
CA CYS A 159 1.21 8.47 16.10
C CYS A 159 -0.06 7.63 16.16
N GLU A 160 -1.11 8.16 15.56
CA GLU A 160 -2.46 7.59 15.54
C GLU A 160 -2.52 6.25 14.77
N SER A 161 -3.28 5.28 15.25
CA SER A 161 -3.46 4.01 14.54
C SER A 161 -4.55 4.10 13.46
N THR A 162 -4.48 3.30 12.41
CA THR A 162 -5.49 3.27 11.33
C THR A 162 -5.85 1.85 10.98
N GLY A 163 -7.08 1.62 10.53
CA GLY A 163 -7.54 0.29 10.19
C GLY A 163 -8.98 -0.04 10.52
N CYS A 164 -9.24 -1.32 10.33
CA CYS A 164 -10.53 -1.95 10.35
C CYS A 164 -10.41 -3.27 11.14
N ALA A 165 -10.67 -3.18 12.45
CA ALA A 165 -10.57 -4.33 13.37
C ALA A 165 -11.81 -5.23 13.35
N VAL A 166 -12.94 -4.74 12.84
CA VAL A 166 -14.17 -5.53 12.70
C VAL A 166 -14.09 -6.44 11.49
N ASP A 167 -14.76 -7.59 11.56
CA ASP A 167 -14.97 -8.46 10.40
C ASP A 167 -16.13 -7.94 9.54
N LEU A 168 -15.79 -7.17 8.51
CA LEU A 168 -16.72 -6.58 7.55
C LEU A 168 -17.39 -7.62 6.66
N ASN A 169 -16.81 -8.82 6.47
CA ASN A 169 -17.41 -9.85 5.61
C ASN A 169 -18.77 -10.31 6.16
N ASN A 170 -18.92 -10.35 7.49
CA ASN A 170 -20.20 -10.69 8.15
C ASN A 170 -21.28 -9.60 8.02
N ARG A 171 -20.87 -8.38 7.65
CA ARG A 171 -21.77 -7.22 7.44
C ARG A 171 -21.88 -6.85 5.96
N CYS A 172 -21.23 -7.60 5.06
CA CYS A 172 -21.20 -7.32 3.64
C CYS A 172 -22.60 -7.48 3.01
N PRO A 173 -23.13 -6.46 2.30
CA PRO A 173 -24.40 -6.54 1.58
C PRO A 173 -24.33 -7.64 0.53
N ALA A 174 -25.48 -8.25 0.22
CA ALA A 174 -25.53 -9.41 -0.66
C ALA A 174 -24.99 -9.10 -2.06
N GLU A 175 -25.25 -7.89 -2.55
CA GLU A 175 -24.84 -7.36 -3.84
C GLU A 175 -23.33 -7.08 -3.95
N LEU A 176 -22.63 -6.92 -2.83
CA LEU A 176 -21.17 -6.68 -2.79
C LEU A 176 -20.37 -7.95 -2.49
N ARG A 177 -21.01 -8.99 -1.96
CA ARG A 177 -20.34 -10.23 -1.55
C ARG A 177 -19.71 -10.96 -2.75
N VAL A 178 -18.50 -11.47 -2.58
CA VAL A 178 -17.83 -12.35 -3.54
C VAL A 178 -16.92 -13.32 -2.79
N GLY A 179 -17.25 -14.61 -2.83
CA GLY A 179 -16.51 -15.62 -2.06
C GLY A 179 -16.42 -15.25 -0.58
N GLU A 180 -15.19 -15.14 -0.08
CA GLU A 180 -14.85 -14.77 1.31
C GLU A 180 -14.58 -13.27 1.49
N GLY A 181 -14.84 -12.44 0.48
CA GLY A 181 -14.59 -10.99 0.50
C GLY A 181 -15.83 -10.13 0.23
N CYS A 182 -15.67 -8.84 0.44
CA CYS A 182 -16.66 -7.80 0.20
C CYS A 182 -16.12 -6.78 -0.79
N ARG A 183 -16.71 -6.67 -1.98
CA ARG A 183 -16.33 -5.65 -2.97
C ARG A 183 -16.71 -4.26 -2.48
N SER A 184 -15.95 -3.25 -2.89
CA SER A 184 -16.44 -1.88 -2.87
C SER A 184 -17.53 -1.70 -3.93
N ALA A 185 -18.28 -0.59 -3.86
CA ALA A 185 -19.27 -0.28 -4.88
C ALA A 185 -18.64 -0.03 -6.26
N CYS A 186 -17.42 0.52 -6.32
CA CYS A 186 -16.70 0.70 -7.58
C CYS A 186 -16.44 -0.67 -8.23
N GLU A 187 -15.87 -1.62 -7.48
CA GLU A 187 -15.57 -2.95 -7.99
C GLU A 187 -16.83 -3.76 -8.35
N ALA A 188 -17.93 -3.57 -7.62
CA ALA A 188 -19.18 -4.29 -7.89
C ALA A 188 -19.93 -3.75 -9.11
N PHE A 189 -19.93 -2.42 -9.33
CA PHE A 189 -20.84 -1.78 -10.29
C PHE A 189 -20.14 -0.99 -11.40
N GLY A 190 -18.87 -0.61 -11.24
CA GLY A 190 -18.07 0.09 -12.24
C GLY A 190 -18.59 1.46 -12.66
N LYS A 191 -19.46 2.09 -11.86
CA LYS A 191 -20.03 3.40 -12.17
C LYS A 191 -19.08 4.53 -11.76
N GLU A 192 -19.02 5.58 -12.56
CA GLU A 192 -18.19 6.76 -12.31
C GLU A 192 -18.44 7.38 -10.92
N GLU A 193 -19.69 7.38 -10.45
CA GLU A 193 -20.09 7.89 -9.13
C GLU A 193 -19.51 7.09 -7.95
N TYR A 194 -19.26 5.80 -8.13
CA TYR A 194 -18.64 4.94 -7.12
C TYR A 194 -17.12 4.87 -7.24
N CYS A 195 -16.62 4.99 -8.46
CA CYS A 195 -15.19 4.93 -8.78
C CYS A 195 -14.51 6.31 -8.76
N CYS A 196 -15.26 7.38 -8.51
CA CYS A 196 -14.79 8.75 -8.55
C CYS A 196 -13.98 9.07 -9.81
N SER A 197 -14.53 8.72 -10.96
CA SER A 197 -13.90 8.91 -12.27
C SER A 197 -14.76 9.80 -13.17
N GLY A 198 -14.25 10.16 -14.35
CA GLY A 198 -14.98 11.00 -15.30
C GLY A 198 -15.39 12.34 -14.68
N VAL A 199 -16.70 12.64 -14.69
CA VAL A 199 -17.23 13.89 -14.10
C VAL A 199 -17.16 13.89 -12.55
N TYR A 200 -16.96 12.73 -11.95
CA TYR A 200 -16.80 12.54 -10.51
C TYR A 200 -15.32 12.51 -10.09
N ALA A 201 -14.36 12.77 -10.98
CA ALA A 201 -12.92 12.79 -10.68
C ALA A 201 -12.46 14.01 -9.87
N ASN A 202 -13.30 14.49 -8.94
CA ASN A 202 -13.01 15.61 -8.05
C ASN A 202 -13.83 15.47 -6.75
N PRO A 203 -13.24 15.76 -5.57
CA PRO A 203 -13.90 15.62 -4.26
C PRO A 203 -15.14 16.51 -4.08
N SER A 204 -15.24 17.61 -4.84
CA SER A 204 -16.45 18.45 -4.79
C SER A 204 -17.66 17.76 -5.41
N VAL A 205 -17.48 16.75 -6.26
CA VAL A 205 -18.56 16.06 -7.01
C VAL A 205 -18.73 14.60 -6.59
N CYS A 206 -17.64 13.84 -6.40
CA CYS A 206 -17.77 12.48 -5.83
C CYS A 206 -18.13 12.59 -4.35
N LYS A 207 -19.33 12.13 -3.98
CA LYS A 207 -19.82 12.17 -2.60
C LYS A 207 -19.90 10.77 -2.01
N PRO A 208 -19.88 10.65 -0.67
CA PRO A 208 -20.18 9.38 -0.02
C PRO A 208 -21.50 8.80 -0.53
N THR A 209 -21.54 7.47 -0.60
CA THR A 209 -22.72 6.70 -1.00
C THR A 209 -23.12 5.76 0.12
N VAL A 210 -24.32 5.18 0.04
CA VAL A 210 -24.79 4.21 1.03
C VAL A 210 -23.80 3.04 1.27
N TYR A 211 -23.00 2.69 0.26
CA TYR A 211 -22.00 1.62 0.38
C TYR A 211 -20.73 2.09 1.08
N SER A 212 -20.19 3.27 0.71
CA SER A 212 -18.98 3.80 1.35
C SER A 212 -19.28 4.22 2.80
N GLU A 213 -20.45 4.79 3.07
CA GLU A 213 -20.91 5.11 4.42
C GLU A 213 -21.02 3.86 5.30
N MET A 214 -21.41 2.71 4.74
CA MET A 214 -21.43 1.45 5.48
C MET A 214 -20.01 1.03 5.88
N PHE A 215 -19.06 1.06 4.94
CA PHE A 215 -17.65 0.74 5.22
C PHE A 215 -17.08 1.70 6.27
N LYS A 216 -17.36 3.00 6.14
CA LYS A 216 -16.92 4.03 7.09
C LYS A 216 -17.54 3.84 8.48
N ALA A 217 -18.83 3.52 8.56
CA ALA A 217 -19.50 3.26 9.84
C ALA A 217 -18.93 2.04 10.57
N ALA A 218 -18.53 1.00 9.82
CA ALA A 218 -17.88 -0.17 10.39
C ALA A 218 -16.42 0.09 10.76
N CYS A 219 -15.71 0.87 9.94
CA CYS A 219 -14.29 1.16 10.07
C CYS A 219 -14.01 2.66 9.91
N PRO A 220 -14.30 3.47 10.96
CA PRO A 220 -14.23 4.93 10.89
C PRO A 220 -12.84 5.49 10.60
N ARG A 221 -11.80 4.68 10.87
CA ARG A 221 -10.39 5.04 10.72
C ARG A 221 -9.75 4.43 9.47
N SER A 222 -10.56 4.09 8.48
CA SER A 222 -10.13 3.62 7.17
C SER A 222 -10.75 4.44 6.06
N TYR A 223 -10.06 4.55 4.92
CA TYR A 223 -10.64 5.08 3.68
C TYR A 223 -11.76 4.16 3.20
N SER A 224 -12.95 4.70 2.96
CA SER A 224 -14.11 3.95 2.47
C SER A 224 -14.40 4.15 0.98
N TYR A 225 -13.87 5.22 0.38
CA TYR A 225 -13.90 5.53 -1.05
C TYR A 225 -12.78 6.52 -1.42
N ALA A 226 -12.55 6.75 -2.72
CA ALA A 226 -11.35 7.45 -3.22
C ALA A 226 -11.16 8.90 -2.72
N PHE A 227 -12.26 9.60 -2.41
CA PHE A 227 -12.22 10.98 -1.89
C PHE A 227 -12.77 11.07 -0.47
N ASP A 228 -12.60 10.02 0.33
CA ASP A 228 -12.97 10.06 1.75
C ASP A 228 -12.27 11.21 2.48
N ASP A 229 -12.86 11.62 3.60
CA ASP A 229 -12.41 12.80 4.30
C ASP A 229 -11.04 12.58 5.00
N PRO A 230 -10.33 13.67 5.35
CA PRO A 230 -8.99 13.59 5.95
C PRO A 230 -8.89 12.82 7.26
N SER A 231 -9.99 12.42 7.92
CA SER A 231 -9.96 11.49 9.06
C SER A 231 -9.39 10.12 8.72
N SER A 232 -9.17 9.84 7.43
CA SER A 232 -8.70 8.56 6.92
C SER A 232 -7.21 8.55 6.55
N THR A 233 -6.53 9.72 6.47
CA THR A 233 -5.07 9.79 6.29
C THR A 233 -4.39 10.18 7.59
N PHE A 234 -3.41 9.39 7.99
CA PHE A 234 -2.66 9.61 9.21
C PHE A 234 -1.25 10.04 8.87
N THR A 235 -0.70 10.90 9.74
CA THR A 235 0.68 11.36 9.61
C THR A 235 1.47 10.95 10.83
N CYS A 236 2.76 10.70 10.63
CA CYS A 236 3.70 10.43 11.71
C CYS A 236 5.00 11.15 11.44
N ASP A 237 5.63 11.69 12.48
CA ASP A 237 6.94 12.31 12.34
C ASP A 237 7.98 11.20 12.11
N ALA A 238 8.76 11.36 11.04
CA ALA A 238 9.80 10.40 10.66
C ALA A 238 11.11 10.63 11.45
N PRO A 239 11.89 9.58 11.73
CA PRO A 239 11.68 8.19 11.34
C PRO A 239 10.71 7.46 12.27
N ALA A 240 9.79 6.69 11.67
CA ALA A 240 8.91 5.78 12.38
C ALA A 240 9.02 4.37 11.80
N ASP A 241 8.88 3.37 12.68
CA ASP A 241 8.65 1.98 12.33
C ASP A 241 7.15 1.67 12.47
N TYR A 242 6.64 0.68 11.73
CA TYR A 242 5.22 0.37 11.69
C TYR A 242 4.94 -1.12 11.89
N SER A 243 3.87 -1.42 12.61
CA SER A 243 3.30 -2.76 12.74
C SER A 243 2.02 -2.86 11.91
N ILE A 244 2.00 -3.81 10.98
CA ILE A 244 0.83 -4.17 10.17
C ILE A 244 0.26 -5.47 10.77
N ILE A 245 -0.90 -5.36 11.40
CA ILE A 245 -1.50 -6.43 12.20
C ILE A 245 -2.76 -6.94 11.49
N PHE A 246 -2.74 -8.21 11.11
CA PHE A 246 -3.90 -8.88 10.51
C PHE A 246 -4.72 -9.58 11.59
N CYS A 247 -6.04 -9.50 11.48
CA CYS A 247 -7.02 -9.93 12.49
C CYS A 247 -6.70 -9.41 13.91
N PRO A 248 -6.51 -8.09 14.10
CA PRO A 248 -6.31 -7.53 15.43
C PRO A 248 -7.51 -7.80 16.32
N ASN A 249 -7.27 -8.00 17.62
CA ASN A 249 -8.35 -8.09 18.58
C ASN A 249 -8.96 -6.68 18.76
N PRO A 250 -10.27 -6.49 18.58
CA PRO A 250 -10.93 -5.19 18.78
C PRO A 250 -10.76 -4.61 20.20
N LEU A 251 -10.39 -5.45 21.17
CA LEU A 251 -10.17 -5.08 22.57
C LEU A 251 -8.70 -4.78 22.90
N ASP A 252 -7.79 -4.85 21.92
CA ASP A 252 -6.38 -4.56 22.13
C ASP A 252 -6.20 -3.05 22.37
N PRO A 253 -5.48 -2.60 23.42
CA PRO A 253 -5.25 -1.17 23.70
C PRO A 253 -4.65 -0.39 22.51
N SER A 254 -3.94 -1.11 21.62
CA SER A 254 -3.38 -0.57 20.37
C SER A 254 -4.44 -0.33 19.27
N SER A 255 -5.59 -0.97 19.37
CA SER A 255 -6.78 -0.72 18.54
C SER A 255 -7.74 0.29 19.18
N SER A 256 -7.62 0.58 20.48
CA SER A 256 -8.57 1.39 21.24
C SER A 256 -8.16 2.85 21.47
N SER A 257 -7.09 3.34 20.83
CA SER A 257 -6.84 4.78 20.79
C SER A 257 -7.89 5.43 19.88
N SER A 258 -9.01 5.82 20.49
CA SER A 258 -10.12 6.60 19.92
C SER A 258 -11.26 5.81 19.26
N PHE A 259 -11.85 4.83 19.96
CA PHE A 259 -13.26 4.51 19.75
C PHE A 259 -14.09 5.56 20.52
N GLY A 260 -14.58 6.59 19.83
CA GLY A 260 -15.64 7.43 20.36
C GLY A 260 -16.93 6.62 20.39
N GLU A 261 -17.23 5.99 21.52
CA GLU A 261 -18.56 5.45 21.80
C GLU A 261 -19.54 6.61 22.00
N ASP A 262 -20.37 6.88 20.99
CA ASP A 262 -21.56 7.71 21.16
C ASP A 262 -22.74 6.77 21.45
N ASP A 263 -22.86 6.34 22.71
CA ASP A 263 -24.03 5.59 23.19
C ASP A 263 -25.09 6.58 23.72
N GLY A 264 -26.05 6.89 22.86
CA GLY A 264 -27.17 7.78 23.12
C GLY A 264 -28.50 7.04 23.31
N SER A 265 -28.54 6.02 24.16
CA SER A 265 -29.81 5.44 24.64
C SER A 265 -30.57 6.43 25.53
N SER A 266 -31.68 7.02 25.05
CA SER A 266 -32.82 7.36 25.91
C SER A 266 -34.16 7.53 25.16
N SER A 267 -35.15 6.76 25.62
CA SER A 267 -36.58 6.92 25.30
C SER A 267 -37.24 7.98 26.20
N PRO A 268 -38.45 8.47 25.87
CA PRO A 268 -38.80 9.88 25.99
C PRO A 268 -39.45 10.25 27.33
N SER A 269 -39.22 11.49 27.77
CA SER A 269 -40.03 12.15 28.80
C SER A 269 -40.40 13.56 28.36
N GLN A 270 -41.71 13.77 28.26
CA GLN A 270 -42.36 15.06 27.99
C GLN A 270 -41.99 16.11 29.04
N LYS A 271 -41.73 17.37 28.63
CA LYS A 271 -42.47 18.58 29.08
C LYS A 271 -42.01 19.89 28.39
N SER A 272 -42.97 20.58 27.79
CA SER A 272 -43.18 22.05 27.76
C SER A 272 -42.12 23.01 27.15
N SER A 273 -42.44 23.47 25.94
CA SER A 273 -42.58 24.88 25.51
C SER A 273 -41.64 25.96 26.10
N ARG A 274 -40.78 26.55 25.24
CA ARG A 274 -40.85 27.98 24.84
C ARG A 274 -39.84 28.33 23.73
N ASP A 275 -40.31 29.30 22.96
CA ASP A 275 -39.80 30.04 21.80
C ASP A 275 -38.42 30.71 22.00
N GLY A 276 -37.68 30.92 20.90
CA GLY A 276 -36.39 31.64 20.92
C GLY A 276 -35.50 31.40 19.70
N THR A 277 -35.68 32.20 18.66
CA THR A 277 -34.87 32.35 17.45
C THR A 277 -33.43 32.79 17.73
N THR A 278 -32.41 32.08 17.23
CA THR A 278 -31.12 32.68 16.79
C THR A 278 -30.27 31.67 15.99
N GLU A 279 -29.85 32.08 14.80
CA GLU A 279 -28.72 31.50 14.04
C GLU A 279 -27.41 31.54 14.84
N PRO A 280 -26.44 30.67 14.50
CA PRO A 280 -25.10 31.21 14.29
C PRO A 280 -24.44 30.72 13.01
N THR A 281 -23.87 31.72 12.35
CA THR A 281 -22.90 31.78 11.26
C THR A 281 -21.77 30.74 11.34
N THR A 282 -21.65 29.94 10.28
CA THR A 282 -20.48 29.13 9.95
C THR A 282 -19.31 30.05 9.55
N LYS A 283 -18.25 30.10 10.36
CA LYS A 283 -16.95 30.60 9.89
C LYS A 283 -16.13 29.41 9.41
N GLY A 284 -16.19 29.16 8.11
CA GLY A 284 -15.24 28.31 7.41
C GLY A 284 -13.87 28.98 7.39
N VAL A 285 -12.84 28.29 7.89
CA VAL A 285 -11.45 28.62 7.59
C VAL A 285 -11.12 27.88 6.29
N VAL A 286 -11.03 28.64 5.22
CA VAL A 286 -10.53 28.18 3.93
C VAL A 286 -9.01 28.02 4.07
N LEU A 287 -8.52 26.78 3.98
CA LEU A 287 -7.13 26.51 3.65
C LEU A 287 -7.09 26.04 2.20
N GLU A 288 -6.91 27.00 1.30
CA GLU A 288 -6.58 26.75 -0.11
C GLU A 288 -5.27 25.96 -0.20
N GLY A 289 -5.26 24.89 -1.02
CA GLY A 289 -4.04 24.35 -1.62
C GLY A 289 -3.61 22.93 -1.22
N GLY A 290 -4.45 22.12 -0.58
CA GLY A 290 -4.04 20.81 -0.06
C GLY A 290 -4.62 19.55 -0.72
N GLU A 291 -5.67 19.64 -1.55
CA GLU A 291 -6.50 18.46 -1.85
C GLU A 291 -6.08 17.63 -3.08
N SER A 292 -5.25 18.17 -3.98
CA SER A 292 -4.97 17.51 -5.26
C SER A 292 -3.97 16.35 -5.18
N TRP A 293 -3.11 16.33 -4.17
CA TRP A 293 -2.12 15.25 -4.02
C TRP A 293 -2.65 14.06 -3.21
N LEU A 294 -3.57 14.31 -2.26
CA LEU A 294 -4.24 13.26 -1.48
C LEU A 294 -5.07 12.33 -2.37
N ALA A 295 -5.72 12.89 -3.40
CA ALA A 295 -6.41 12.15 -4.45
C ALA A 295 -5.51 11.14 -5.17
N ASN A 296 -4.28 11.54 -5.48
CA ASN A 296 -3.30 10.71 -6.19
C ASN A 296 -2.66 9.65 -5.28
N LEU A 297 -2.81 9.77 -3.95
CA LEU A 297 -2.41 8.70 -3.02
C LEU A 297 -3.43 7.56 -3.00
N ALA A 298 -4.72 7.87 -2.98
CA ALA A 298 -5.80 6.88 -3.00
C ALA A 298 -6.03 6.26 -4.39
N MET A 299 -5.65 6.99 -5.44
CA MET A 299 -5.68 6.52 -6.82
C MET A 299 -4.28 6.12 -7.25
N GLY A 300 -3.80 4.98 -6.77
CA GLY A 300 -2.67 4.31 -7.43
C GLY A 300 -2.95 4.24 -8.93
N ASP A 301 -2.00 4.68 -9.76
CA ASP A 301 -2.06 4.61 -11.22
C ASP A 301 -2.06 3.14 -11.70
N ASP A 302 -3.16 2.43 -11.46
CA ASP A 302 -3.47 1.14 -12.06
C ASP A 302 -4.84 1.26 -12.71
N ALA A 303 -4.88 1.98 -13.83
CA ALA A 303 -6.00 1.88 -14.74
C ALA A 303 -6.21 0.39 -15.09
N PRO A 304 -7.43 -0.16 -14.96
CA PRO A 304 -7.68 -1.54 -15.32
C PRO A 304 -7.37 -1.68 -16.81
N SER A 305 -6.39 -2.52 -17.14
CA SER A 305 -6.15 -2.94 -18.50
C SER A 305 -7.34 -3.78 -18.99
N SER A 306 -8.41 -3.08 -19.37
CA SER A 306 -9.41 -3.62 -20.27
C SER A 306 -8.64 -4.13 -21.48
N ARG A 307 -8.57 -5.45 -21.65
CA ARG A 307 -8.15 -6.08 -22.91
C ARG A 307 -9.07 -5.56 -24.01
N LYS A 308 -8.68 -4.43 -24.61
CA LYS A 308 -9.21 -4.01 -25.90
C LYS A 308 -8.60 -4.98 -26.90
N ASN A 309 -9.41 -5.88 -27.42
CA ASN A 309 -9.10 -6.59 -28.66
C ASN A 309 -8.79 -5.51 -29.70
N PHE A 310 -7.50 -5.23 -29.90
CA PHE A 310 -7.04 -4.27 -30.88
C PHE A 310 -7.35 -4.90 -32.25
N SER A 311 -8.37 -4.37 -32.91
CA SER A 311 -8.79 -4.83 -34.23
C SER A 311 -7.60 -4.67 -35.19
N ILE A 312 -7.03 -5.81 -35.59
CA ILE A 312 -5.93 -5.97 -36.55
C ILE A 312 -6.22 -5.22 -37.87
N PHE A 313 -7.47 -4.84 -38.13
CA PHE A 313 -7.89 -4.14 -39.33
C PHE A 313 -7.34 -2.71 -39.50
N HIS A 314 -7.08 -1.97 -38.41
CA HIS A 314 -6.59 -0.58 -38.54
C HIS A 314 -5.09 -0.46 -38.78
N GLN A 315 -4.30 -1.47 -38.41
CA GLN A 315 -2.85 -1.45 -38.62
C GLN A 315 -2.47 -1.77 -40.08
N PHE A 316 -3.28 -2.59 -40.77
CA PHE A 316 -3.09 -2.86 -42.20
C PHE A 316 -3.41 -1.66 -43.10
N LEU A 317 -4.39 -0.82 -42.73
CA LEU A 317 -4.75 0.37 -43.50
C LEU A 317 -3.66 1.46 -43.48
N LEU A 318 -3.00 1.64 -42.33
CA LEU A 318 -1.89 2.60 -42.21
C LEU A 318 -0.64 2.14 -42.97
N ILE A 319 -0.35 0.84 -42.98
CA ILE A 319 0.78 0.27 -43.74
C ILE A 319 0.53 0.37 -45.25
N PHE A 320 -0.70 0.10 -45.73
CA PHE A 320 -1.04 0.26 -47.14
C PHE A 320 -0.98 1.72 -47.60
N PHE A 321 -1.40 2.67 -46.75
CA PHE A 321 -1.36 4.10 -47.08
C PHE A 321 0.07 4.65 -47.13
N LEU A 322 0.97 4.16 -46.27
CA LEU A 322 2.39 4.52 -46.29
C LEU A 322 3.15 3.92 -47.48
N ILE A 323 2.79 2.71 -47.92
CA ILE A 323 3.39 2.08 -49.12
C ILE A 323 2.95 2.82 -50.39
N TYR A 324 1.71 3.32 -50.46
CA TYR A 324 1.20 4.06 -51.61
C TYR A 324 1.81 5.47 -51.74
N LEU A 325 2.36 6.04 -50.66
CA LEU A 325 3.05 7.34 -50.69
C LEU A 325 4.55 7.22 -51.04
N LEU A 326 5.08 6.00 -51.14
CA LEU A 326 6.48 5.71 -51.46
C LEU A 326 6.68 5.10 -52.85
N PHE A 327 5.63 5.04 -53.68
CA PHE A 327 5.69 4.64 -55.10
C PHE A 327 4.93 5.64 -55.99
#